data_AF-A0A2B7ZLK2-F1
#
_entry.id   AF-A0A2B7ZLK2-F1
#
_cell.length_a   1.000
_cell.length_b   1.000
_cell.length_c   1.000
_cell.angle_alpha   90.00
_cell.angle_beta   90.00
_cell.angle_gamma   90.00
#
_symmetry.space_group_name_H-M   'P 1'
#
loop_
_entity.id
_entity.type
_entity.pdbx_description
1 polymer ?
#
loop_
_entity_poly.entity_id
_entity_poly.type
_entity_poly.pdbx_seq_one_letter_code
_entity_poly.pdbx_strand_id
1 'polypeptide(L)'
;MKLSLVQVTLAGLLTSTFALPNPLPKPEVSTQAEIDANEIIPSFFNATEHNLSPRSAPGLRCYQFEPRYTWAVDGLHPLRELGKDYDLGGNIYDVAKKYCRESHGQIFINDYNWIGKVYFFKNVLKTFPLPFVPVRVGIANDGNTGVINSNVCADRMVKLISGCIAQGGSKLNNFRGGEFVDANGFAYVIFCDAKGCYK
;
A
#
# COMPACT_ATOMS: atom_id res chain seq x y z
N MET A 1 -14.30 57.85 26.51
CA MET A 1 -13.06 58.43 27.07
C MET A 1 -11.98 57.36 27.06
N LYS A 2 -10.96 57.58 26.21
CA LYS A 2 -9.58 57.06 26.15
C LYS A 2 -9.21 55.55 26.25
N LEU A 3 -8.55 55.10 25.16
CA LEU A 3 -7.36 54.24 25.00
C LEU A 3 -7.43 52.76 25.47
N SER A 4 -6.77 51.77 24.85
CA SER A 4 -5.49 51.80 24.12
C SER A 4 -5.35 50.64 23.11
N LEU A 5 -4.57 50.93 22.07
CA LEU A 5 -4.05 50.05 21.02
C LEU A 5 -2.84 49.24 21.53
N VAL A 6 -2.70 47.97 21.14
CA VAL A 6 -1.38 47.31 21.02
C VAL A 6 -1.39 46.41 19.78
N GLN A 7 -0.71 46.86 18.72
CA GLN A 7 -0.23 46.02 17.63
C GLN A 7 1.05 45.30 18.10
N VAL A 8 1.15 44.00 17.86
CA VAL A 8 2.42 43.28 17.93
C VAL A 8 2.78 42.85 16.51
N THR A 9 3.64 43.64 15.88
CA THR A 9 4.43 43.25 14.71
C THR A 9 5.65 42.48 15.21
N LEU A 10 5.82 41.23 14.79
CA LEU A 10 7.09 40.53 14.93
C LEU A 10 7.61 40.15 13.55
N ALA A 11 8.55 40.97 13.08
CA ALA A 11 9.45 40.63 11.99
C ALA A 11 10.54 39.69 12.53
N GLY A 12 10.79 38.59 11.84
CA GLY A 12 11.91 37.69 12.08
C GLY A 12 12.54 37.31 10.75
N LEU A 13 13.55 38.08 10.35
CA LEU A 13 14.47 37.71 9.26
C LEU A 13 15.25 36.45 9.65
N LEU A 14 15.25 35.44 8.79
CA LEU A 14 16.31 34.43 8.75
C LEU A 14 16.86 34.37 7.33
N THR A 15 17.84 35.22 7.08
CA THR A 15 18.81 35.03 5.99
C THR A 15 19.84 34.00 6.46
N SER A 16 19.92 32.85 5.78
CA SER A 16 21.12 32.02 5.83
C SER A 16 21.47 31.54 4.43
N THR A 17 22.62 32.03 3.98
CA THR A 17 23.33 31.73 2.74
C THR A 17 23.76 30.27 2.71
N PHE A 18 23.34 29.52 1.69
CA PHE A 18 23.94 28.24 1.34
C PHE A 18 25.29 28.51 0.66
N ALA A 19 26.39 28.37 1.41
CA ALA A 19 27.73 28.25 0.85
C ALA A 19 28.13 26.76 0.92
N LEU A 20 28.19 26.11 -0.23
CA LEU A 20 28.81 24.79 -0.38
C LEU A 20 30.32 24.89 -0.14
N PRO A 21 30.93 23.95 0.60
CA PRO A 21 32.34 23.64 0.44
C PRO A 21 32.50 22.28 -0.26
N ASN A 22 33.22 22.29 -1.38
CA ASN A 22 34.01 21.17 -1.93
C ASN A 22 35.12 21.82 -2.78
N PRO A 23 36.32 21.21 -2.95
CA PRO A 23 36.58 19.77 -2.98
C PRO A 23 37.88 19.32 -2.27
N LEU A 24 38.01 18.01 -2.02
CA LEU A 24 39.29 17.33 -1.71
C LEU A 24 39.16 15.82 -2.04
N PRO A 25 40.25 15.08 -2.30
CA PRO A 25 40.73 14.76 -3.64
C PRO A 25 40.63 13.27 -4.01
N LYS A 26 40.76 12.97 -5.31
CA LYS A 26 41.04 11.62 -5.85
C LYS A 26 42.31 11.02 -5.21
N PRO A 27 42.30 9.71 -4.93
CA PRO A 27 43.49 8.88 -5.03
C PRO A 27 43.36 7.96 -6.26
N GLU A 28 44.29 8.09 -7.20
CA GLU A 28 44.56 7.08 -8.22
C GLU A 28 45.91 6.42 -7.94
N VAL A 29 46.00 5.15 -8.36
CA VAL A 29 47.18 4.26 -8.47
C VAL A 29 47.55 3.54 -7.17
N SER A 30 47.87 2.24 -7.12
CA SER A 30 47.69 1.01 -7.92
C SER A 30 48.51 -0.04 -7.16
N THR A 31 48.03 -1.26 -6.96
CA THR A 31 48.89 -2.46 -6.99
C THR A 31 48.05 -3.73 -7.04
N GLN A 32 48.22 -4.43 -8.16
CA GLN A 32 48.20 -5.89 -8.37
C GLN A 32 47.58 -6.78 -7.27
N ALA A 33 46.49 -7.46 -7.61
CA ALA A 33 46.18 -8.76 -7.03
C ALA A 33 46.12 -9.78 -8.19
N GLU A 34 47.14 -10.63 -8.29
CA GLU A 34 47.07 -11.86 -9.06
C GLU A 34 46.01 -12.76 -8.43
N ILE A 35 44.95 -13.04 -9.17
CA ILE A 35 43.94 -14.03 -8.78
C ILE A 35 44.48 -15.38 -9.26
N ASP A 36 44.98 -16.17 -8.31
CA ASP A 36 45.35 -17.57 -8.53
C ASP A 36 44.06 -18.38 -8.82
N ALA A 37 43.91 -18.81 -10.06
CA ALA A 37 42.72 -19.48 -10.58
C ALA A 37 42.70 -20.98 -10.26
N ASN A 38 43.09 -21.39 -9.05
CA ASN A 38 43.14 -22.80 -8.66
C ASN A 38 42.76 -23.11 -7.21
N GLU A 39 42.00 -22.24 -6.53
CA GLU A 39 41.38 -22.63 -5.27
C GLU A 39 40.07 -23.40 -5.52
N ILE A 40 40.20 -24.72 -5.64
CA ILE A 40 39.08 -25.65 -5.59
C ILE A 40 38.54 -25.63 -4.16
N ILE A 41 37.51 -24.81 -3.93
CA ILE A 41 36.73 -24.85 -2.69
C ILE A 41 35.96 -26.18 -2.68
N PRO A 42 36.21 -27.08 -1.72
CA PRO A 42 35.52 -28.36 -1.68
C PRO A 42 34.05 -28.15 -1.26
N SER A 43 33.17 -28.38 -2.24
CA SER A 43 31.73 -28.51 -2.11
C SER A 43 31.35 -29.52 -1.00
N PHE A 44 31.05 -29.03 0.20
CA PHE A 44 30.57 -29.85 1.32
C PHE A 44 29.35 -29.27 2.05
N PHE A 45 28.64 -28.30 1.46
CA PHE A 45 27.32 -27.93 1.94
C PHE A 45 26.26 -28.56 1.03
N ASN A 46 25.92 -29.81 1.35
CA ASN A 46 24.64 -30.38 0.97
C ASN A 46 23.56 -29.73 1.85
N ALA A 47 23.36 -28.42 1.68
CA ALA A 47 22.16 -27.76 2.14
C ALA A 47 21.08 -28.18 1.15
N THR A 48 20.33 -29.22 1.50
CA THR A 48 18.99 -29.38 0.97
C THR A 48 18.24 -28.12 1.38
N GLU A 49 18.29 -27.08 0.55
CA GLU A 49 17.37 -25.96 0.63
C GLU A 49 15.99 -26.59 0.56
N HIS A 50 15.37 -26.74 1.74
CA HIS A 50 13.95 -26.86 1.82
C HIS A 50 13.41 -25.59 1.18
N ASN A 51 13.04 -25.72 -0.10
CA ASN A 51 12.26 -24.77 -0.86
C ASN A 51 10.98 -24.48 -0.06
N LEU A 52 11.08 -23.55 0.88
CA LEU A 52 9.94 -22.80 1.37
C LEU A 52 9.61 -21.82 0.24
N SER A 53 8.95 -22.37 -0.79
CA SER A 53 8.30 -21.54 -1.80
C SER A 53 7.46 -20.50 -1.06
N PRO A 54 7.53 -19.21 -1.43
CA PRO A 54 6.56 -18.24 -0.99
C PRO A 54 5.16 -18.84 -1.20
N ARG A 55 4.37 -18.93 -0.12
CA ARG A 55 3.05 -19.59 -0.15
C ARG A 55 2.05 -18.90 -1.08
N SER A 56 2.36 -17.67 -1.50
CA SER A 56 1.66 -16.93 -2.54
C SER A 56 2.69 -16.37 -3.53
N ALA A 57 2.62 -16.77 -4.80
CA ALA A 57 3.46 -16.16 -5.83
C ALA A 57 3.11 -14.66 -5.96
N PRO A 58 4.10 -13.76 -6.03
CA PRO A 58 3.84 -12.34 -6.23
C PRO A 58 2.95 -12.13 -7.47
N GLY A 59 1.92 -11.30 -7.34
CA GLY A 59 0.95 -11.19 -8.43
C GLY A 59 -0.30 -10.39 -8.09
N LEU A 60 -1.03 -10.08 -9.16
CA LEU A 60 -2.30 -9.38 -9.12
C LEU A 60 -3.46 -10.37 -9.33
N ARG A 61 -4.40 -10.39 -8.40
CA ARG A 61 -5.65 -11.16 -8.50
C ARG A 61 -6.84 -10.21 -8.43
N CYS A 62 -7.62 -10.16 -9.52
CA CYS A 62 -8.78 -9.27 -9.62
C CYS A 62 -10.07 -10.05 -9.47
N TYR A 63 -10.97 -9.58 -8.59
CA TYR A 63 -12.20 -10.30 -8.25
C TYR A 63 -13.30 -10.18 -9.32
N GLN A 64 -13.07 -9.43 -10.38
CA GLN A 64 -14.03 -9.25 -11.48
C GLN A 64 -14.37 -10.53 -12.25
N PHE A 65 -13.43 -11.47 -12.31
CA PHE A 65 -13.58 -12.72 -13.07
C PHE A 65 -14.15 -13.85 -12.24
N GLU A 66 -14.42 -13.61 -10.96
CA GLU A 66 -14.86 -14.63 -10.03
C GLU A 66 -16.39 -14.60 -9.92
N PRO A 67 -17.11 -15.61 -10.46
CA PRO A 67 -18.56 -15.58 -10.63
C PRO A 67 -19.33 -15.61 -9.30
N ARG A 68 -18.66 -15.97 -8.21
CA ARG A 68 -19.21 -15.93 -6.85
C ARG A 68 -19.45 -14.51 -6.33
N TYR A 69 -18.74 -13.50 -6.83
CA TYR A 69 -18.90 -12.14 -6.30
C TYR A 69 -20.15 -11.44 -6.83
N THR A 70 -20.99 -11.00 -5.90
CA THR A 70 -22.30 -10.36 -6.15
C THR A 70 -22.27 -8.84 -6.04
N TRP A 71 -21.09 -8.25 -5.79
CA TRP A 71 -20.92 -6.84 -5.48
C TRP A 71 -20.03 -6.13 -6.50
N ALA A 72 -20.25 -4.83 -6.63
CA ALA A 72 -19.30 -3.88 -7.20
C ALA A 72 -19.69 -2.49 -6.69
N VAL A 73 -18.73 -1.57 -6.72
CA VAL A 73 -18.90 -0.22 -6.15
C VAL A 73 -18.68 0.88 -7.15
N ASP A 74 -19.33 2.01 -6.90
CA ASP A 74 -18.92 3.29 -7.47
C ASP A 74 -17.69 3.82 -6.71
N GLY A 75 -16.52 3.42 -7.17
CA GLY A 75 -15.22 3.86 -6.63
C GLY A 75 -14.86 5.31 -6.96
N LEU A 76 -15.68 6.05 -7.71
CA LEU A 76 -15.50 7.50 -7.89
C LEU A 76 -15.99 8.30 -6.70
N HIS A 77 -16.91 7.74 -5.90
CA HIS A 77 -17.63 8.46 -4.84
C HIS A 77 -17.70 7.61 -3.56
N PRO A 78 -16.61 7.55 -2.77
CA PRO A 78 -16.65 6.96 -1.45
C PRO A 78 -17.64 7.73 -0.58
N LEU A 79 -18.36 7.02 0.29
CA LEU A 79 -19.37 7.63 1.15
C LEU A 79 -18.75 8.03 2.50
N ARG A 80 -18.29 7.04 3.28
CA ARG A 80 -17.74 7.28 4.63
C ARG A 80 -16.92 6.10 5.15
N GLU A 81 -16.07 6.34 6.15
CA GLU A 81 -15.42 5.28 6.92
C GLU A 81 -16.39 4.70 7.97
N LEU A 82 -16.33 3.39 8.20
CA LEU A 82 -17.17 2.73 9.21
C LEU A 82 -16.92 3.32 10.60
N GLY A 83 -18.00 3.71 11.29
CA GLY A 83 -17.93 4.32 12.62
C GLY A 83 -17.50 5.79 12.62
N LYS A 84 -17.48 6.45 11.46
CA LYS A 84 -17.22 7.88 11.33
C LYS A 84 -18.45 8.61 10.79
N ASP A 85 -18.62 9.85 11.24
CA ASP A 85 -19.74 10.73 10.87
C ASP A 85 -19.27 11.90 10.02
N TYR A 86 -18.47 11.59 9.01
CA TYR A 86 -18.05 12.55 7.99
C TYR A 86 -18.08 11.87 6.62
N ASP A 87 -18.41 12.65 5.59
CA ASP A 87 -18.36 12.19 4.21
C ASP A 87 -16.91 12.18 3.70
N LEU A 88 -16.58 11.16 2.92
CA LEU A 88 -15.30 11.07 2.23
C LEU A 88 -15.37 11.85 0.91
N GLY A 89 -14.35 12.67 0.66
CA GLY A 89 -14.09 13.22 -0.66
C GLY A 89 -13.18 12.33 -1.50
N GLY A 90 -13.05 12.68 -2.78
CA GLY A 90 -12.13 12.00 -3.70
C GLY A 90 -12.68 10.69 -4.24
N ASN A 91 -11.80 9.73 -4.53
CA ASN A 91 -12.13 8.43 -5.10
C ASN A 91 -11.44 7.28 -4.33
N ILE A 92 -11.58 6.04 -4.80
CA ILE A 92 -10.99 4.86 -4.15
C ILE A 92 -9.46 4.90 -4.02
N TYR A 93 -8.74 5.60 -4.92
CA TYR A 93 -7.30 5.83 -4.75
C TYR A 93 -7.02 6.75 -3.56
N ASP A 94 -7.85 7.77 -3.34
CA ASP A 94 -7.73 8.67 -2.18
C ASP A 94 -8.02 7.94 -0.87
N VAL A 95 -9.02 7.04 -0.87
CA VAL A 95 -9.31 6.16 0.26
C VAL A 95 -8.11 5.26 0.56
N ALA A 96 -7.53 4.61 -0.46
CA ALA A 96 -6.37 3.75 -0.27
C ALA A 96 -5.15 4.53 0.23
N LYS A 97 -4.90 5.73 -0.32
CA LYS A 97 -3.82 6.62 0.12
C LYS A 97 -4.03 7.09 1.56
N LYS A 98 -5.26 7.43 1.95
CA LYS A 98 -5.63 7.75 3.33
C LYS A 98 -5.31 6.58 4.26
N TYR A 99 -5.80 5.39 3.94
CA TYR A 99 -5.52 4.17 4.72
C TYR A 99 -4.02 3.92 4.89
N CYS A 100 -3.24 4.02 3.81
CA CYS A 100 -1.79 3.81 3.84
C CYS A 100 -1.04 4.83 4.71
N ARG A 101 -1.48 6.09 4.73
CA ARG A 101 -0.91 7.11 5.63
C ARG A 101 -1.23 6.80 7.10
N GLU A 102 -2.46 6.41 7.38
CA GLU A 102 -2.91 6.09 8.75
C GLU A 102 -2.30 4.81 9.30
N SER A 103 -1.91 3.88 8.43
CA SER A 103 -1.29 2.60 8.82
C SER A 103 0.25 2.67 8.86
N HIS A 104 0.84 3.85 8.63
CA HIS A 104 2.29 4.00 8.59
C HIS A 104 2.94 3.64 9.93
N GLY A 105 4.04 2.89 9.87
CA GLY A 105 4.77 2.48 11.08
C GLY A 105 4.13 1.29 11.81
N GLN A 106 2.96 0.81 11.37
CA GLN A 106 2.37 -0.39 11.94
C GLN A 106 3.25 -1.60 11.66
N ILE A 107 3.47 -2.40 12.71
CA ILE A 107 4.41 -3.52 12.73
C ILE A 107 3.64 -4.82 12.58
N PHE A 108 4.06 -5.64 11.62
CA PHE A 108 3.71 -7.04 11.51
C PHE A 108 4.81 -7.88 12.13
N ILE A 109 4.45 -8.74 13.07
CA ILE A 109 5.31 -9.78 13.63
C ILE A 109 5.14 -11.08 12.83
N ASN A 110 6.07 -12.03 13.00
CA ASN A 110 6.16 -13.32 12.29
C ASN A 110 5.01 -14.29 12.64
N ASP A 111 3.78 -13.82 12.49
CA ASP A 111 2.51 -14.50 12.63
C ASP A 111 1.60 -14.03 11.50
N TYR A 112 0.66 -14.87 11.06
CA TYR A 112 -0.38 -14.42 10.15
C TYR A 112 -1.20 -13.32 10.82
N ASN A 113 -1.17 -12.14 10.26
CA ASN A 113 -1.85 -10.98 10.81
C ASN A 113 -2.41 -10.14 9.67
N TRP A 114 -3.47 -9.42 10.02
CA TRP A 114 -4.26 -8.66 9.08
C TRP A 114 -4.65 -7.34 9.72
N ILE A 115 -4.46 -6.26 8.97
CA ILE A 115 -4.97 -4.95 9.35
C ILE A 115 -5.81 -4.37 8.22
N GLY A 116 -6.83 -3.60 8.56
CA GLY A 116 -7.66 -2.97 7.54
C GLY A 116 -8.78 -2.14 8.12
N LYS A 117 -9.31 -1.25 7.29
CA LYS A 117 -10.44 -0.38 7.60
C LYS A 117 -11.57 -0.60 6.61
N VAL A 118 -12.80 -0.45 7.08
CA VAL A 118 -14.00 -0.59 6.26
C VAL A 118 -14.52 0.78 5.85
N TYR A 119 -14.83 0.92 4.57
CA TYR A 119 -15.35 2.12 3.95
C TYR A 119 -16.64 1.78 3.20
N PHE A 120 -17.63 2.65 3.25
CA PHE A 120 -18.86 2.48 2.50
C PHE A 120 -18.75 3.15 1.15
N PHE A 121 -19.19 2.44 0.12
CA PHE A 121 -19.37 2.96 -1.23
C PHE A 121 -20.78 2.68 -1.71
N LYS A 122 -21.26 3.45 -2.68
CA LYS A 122 -22.52 3.14 -3.36
C LYS A 122 -22.40 1.81 -4.10
N ASN A 123 -23.38 0.95 -3.92
CA ASN A 123 -23.51 -0.30 -4.67
C ASN A 123 -23.96 0.00 -6.12
N VAL A 124 -23.37 -0.69 -7.10
CA VAL A 124 -23.77 -0.58 -8.51
C VAL A 124 -24.37 -1.87 -9.09
N LEU A 125 -24.39 -2.96 -8.32
CA LEU A 125 -25.00 -4.22 -8.75
C LEU A 125 -26.31 -4.50 -8.02
N LYS A 126 -27.36 -4.79 -8.78
CA LYS A 126 -28.68 -5.17 -8.24
C LYS A 126 -28.66 -6.49 -7.46
N THR A 127 -27.62 -7.30 -7.63
CA THR A 127 -27.47 -8.60 -6.95
C THR A 127 -27.05 -8.48 -5.49
N PHE A 128 -26.51 -7.33 -5.07
CA PHE A 128 -26.12 -7.11 -3.68
C PHE A 128 -27.30 -6.50 -2.91
N PRO A 129 -27.61 -6.98 -1.68
CA PRO A 129 -28.89 -6.68 -1.01
C PRO A 129 -29.01 -5.26 -0.46
N LEU A 130 -27.91 -4.51 -0.38
CA LEU A 130 -27.89 -3.17 0.21
C LEU A 130 -27.55 -2.11 -0.84
N PRO A 131 -28.00 -0.85 -0.66
CA PRO A 131 -27.66 0.25 -1.57
C PRO A 131 -26.20 0.72 -1.40
N PHE A 132 -25.51 0.27 -0.35
CA PHE A 132 -24.11 0.52 -0.08
C PHE A 132 -23.36 -0.79 0.14
N VAL A 133 -22.10 -0.83 -0.28
CA VAL A 133 -21.20 -1.96 -0.06
C VAL A 133 -20.15 -1.55 0.97
N PRO A 134 -19.99 -2.30 2.07
CA PRO A 134 -18.84 -2.15 2.95
C PRO A 134 -17.62 -2.77 2.27
N VAL A 135 -16.62 -1.95 1.97
CA VAL A 135 -15.37 -2.35 1.33
C VAL A 135 -14.24 -2.20 2.32
N ARG A 136 -13.54 -3.30 2.61
CA ARG A 136 -12.33 -3.29 3.39
C ARG A 136 -11.13 -2.99 2.49
N VAL A 137 -10.33 -2.00 2.91
CA VAL A 137 -8.98 -1.76 2.40
C VAL A 137 -8.01 -2.23 3.48
N GLY A 138 -7.06 -3.09 3.12
CA GLY A 138 -6.24 -3.79 4.12
C GLY A 138 -4.88 -4.25 3.64
N ILE A 139 -4.08 -4.72 4.59
CA ILE A 139 -2.80 -5.40 4.36
C ILE A 139 -2.80 -6.67 5.20
N ALA A 140 -2.42 -7.79 4.59
CA ALA A 140 -2.07 -9.04 5.26
C ALA A 140 -0.57 -9.29 5.18
N ASN A 141 -0.02 -9.94 6.19
CA ASN A 141 1.29 -10.59 6.08
C ASN A 141 1.10 -12.12 6.13
N ASP A 142 1.73 -12.84 5.20
CA ASP A 142 1.75 -14.31 5.21
C ASP A 142 2.94 -14.81 6.05
N GLY A 143 2.97 -14.42 7.34
CA GLY A 143 4.06 -14.73 8.27
C GLY A 143 5.32 -13.89 8.11
N ASN A 144 5.30 -12.85 7.25
CA ASN A 144 6.47 -11.98 7.11
C ASN A 144 6.49 -10.87 8.18
N THR A 145 7.65 -10.65 8.79
CA THR A 145 7.87 -9.48 9.66
C THR A 145 8.12 -8.25 8.80
N GLY A 146 7.53 -7.12 9.16
CA GLY A 146 7.83 -5.86 8.48
C GLY A 146 7.07 -4.67 9.05
N VAL A 147 7.47 -3.49 8.59
CA VAL A 147 6.87 -2.22 8.99
C VAL A 147 6.22 -1.57 7.78
N ILE A 148 4.98 -1.09 7.94
CA ILE A 148 4.26 -0.46 6.83
C ILE A 148 4.87 0.89 6.50
N ASN A 149 5.49 0.98 5.32
CA ASN A 149 5.82 2.25 4.69
C ASN A 149 4.61 2.77 3.91
N SER A 150 4.21 4.01 4.17
CA SER A 150 3.01 4.61 3.57
C SER A 150 3.11 4.80 2.06
N ASN A 151 4.29 5.16 1.54
CA ASN A 151 4.52 5.33 0.11
C ASN A 151 4.48 3.97 -0.60
N VAL A 152 5.18 2.97 -0.07
CA VAL A 152 5.13 1.61 -0.61
C VAL A 152 3.69 1.08 -0.59
N CYS A 153 2.97 1.24 0.52
CA CYS A 153 1.56 0.86 0.59
C CYS A 153 0.71 1.55 -0.47
N ALA A 154 0.85 2.86 -0.62
CA ALA A 154 0.07 3.63 -1.58
C ALA A 154 0.36 3.17 -3.02
N ASP A 155 1.62 2.96 -3.37
CA ASP A 155 2.03 2.47 -4.69
C ASP A 155 1.47 1.08 -4.98
N ARG A 156 1.45 0.19 -3.99
CA ARG A 156 0.94 -1.18 -4.12
C ARG A 156 -0.58 -1.19 -4.28
N MET A 157 -1.28 -0.34 -3.54
CA MET A 157 -2.72 -0.12 -3.71
C MET A 157 -3.05 0.51 -5.08
N VAL A 158 -2.24 1.46 -5.56
CA VAL A 158 -2.40 2.02 -6.90
C VAL A 158 -2.23 0.92 -7.96
N LYS A 159 -1.19 0.08 -7.84
CA LYS A 159 -0.99 -1.07 -8.74
C LYS A 159 -2.17 -2.04 -8.72
N LEU A 160 -2.72 -2.34 -7.55
CA LEU A 160 -3.92 -3.17 -7.41
C LEU A 160 -5.12 -2.57 -8.16
N ILE A 161 -5.46 -1.32 -7.87
CA ILE A 161 -6.66 -0.67 -8.43
C ILE A 161 -6.50 -0.51 -9.96
N SER A 162 -5.40 0.09 -10.40
CA SER A 162 -5.12 0.35 -11.81
C SER A 162 -4.97 -0.94 -12.61
N GLY A 163 -4.31 -1.95 -12.05
CA GLY A 163 -4.13 -3.25 -12.68
C GLY A 163 -5.46 -3.96 -12.91
N CYS A 164 -6.37 -3.96 -11.92
CA CYS A 164 -7.68 -4.58 -12.10
C CYS A 164 -8.56 -3.84 -13.11
N ILE A 165 -8.45 -2.50 -13.19
CA ILE A 165 -9.11 -1.73 -14.25
C ILE A 165 -8.50 -2.09 -15.63
N ALA A 166 -7.18 -2.20 -15.72
CA ALA A 166 -6.48 -2.48 -16.98
C ALA A 166 -6.76 -3.88 -17.54
N GLN A 167 -6.97 -4.89 -16.67
CA GLN A 167 -7.33 -6.26 -17.09
C GLN A 167 -8.74 -6.35 -17.71
N GLY A 168 -9.55 -5.28 -17.64
CA GLY A 168 -10.89 -5.23 -18.21
C GLY A 168 -11.94 -5.95 -17.35
N GLY A 169 -13.16 -5.41 -17.30
CA GLY A 169 -14.25 -5.96 -16.48
C GLY A 169 -14.45 -5.25 -15.13
N SER A 170 -13.45 -4.50 -14.64
CA SER A 170 -13.64 -3.44 -13.65
C SER A 170 -13.47 -2.06 -14.27
N LYS A 171 -14.19 -1.08 -13.71
CA LYS A 171 -13.99 0.36 -13.96
C LYS A 171 -14.04 1.08 -12.61
N LEU A 172 -13.60 2.34 -12.52
CA LEU A 172 -13.72 3.06 -11.25
C LEU A 172 -15.16 3.12 -10.75
N ASN A 173 -16.14 3.35 -11.62
CA ASN A 173 -17.56 3.36 -11.28
C ASN A 173 -18.22 1.96 -11.23
N ASN A 174 -17.42 0.89 -11.35
CA ASN A 174 -17.86 -0.50 -11.28
C ASN A 174 -16.68 -1.37 -10.81
N PHE A 175 -16.14 -1.01 -9.65
CA PHE A 175 -14.92 -1.63 -9.13
C PHE A 175 -15.29 -2.82 -8.24
N ARG A 176 -14.61 -3.96 -8.45
CA ARG A 176 -14.91 -5.23 -7.77
C ARG A 176 -13.83 -5.68 -6.79
N GLY A 177 -12.81 -4.86 -6.57
CA GLY A 177 -11.71 -5.21 -5.68
C GLY A 177 -10.72 -6.20 -6.28
N GLY A 178 -9.79 -6.61 -5.42
CA GLY A 178 -8.72 -7.53 -5.77
C GLY A 178 -7.69 -7.63 -4.65
N GLU A 179 -6.58 -8.26 -5.00
CA GLU A 179 -5.42 -8.46 -4.16
C GLU A 179 -4.15 -8.31 -4.99
N PHE A 180 -3.13 -7.69 -4.40
CA PHE A 180 -1.79 -7.59 -4.94
C PHE A 180 -0.82 -8.12 -3.90
N VAL A 181 -0.14 -9.22 -4.20
CA VAL A 181 0.90 -9.80 -3.35
C VAL A 181 2.25 -9.32 -3.86
N ASP A 182 3.04 -8.69 -2.98
CA ASP A 182 4.39 -8.25 -3.34
C ASP A 182 5.45 -9.33 -3.12
N ALA A 183 6.68 -9.05 -3.56
CA ALA A 183 7.80 -9.98 -3.44
C ALA A 183 8.20 -10.30 -1.99
N ASN A 184 7.79 -9.47 -1.03
CA ASN A 184 8.05 -9.66 0.39
C ASN A 184 6.90 -10.42 1.09
N GLY A 185 5.93 -10.93 0.33
CA GLY A 185 4.79 -11.68 0.84
C GLY A 185 3.80 -10.85 1.66
N PHE A 186 3.74 -9.53 1.42
CA PHE A 186 2.63 -8.70 1.88
C PHE A 186 1.52 -8.69 0.83
N ALA A 187 0.30 -8.96 1.28
CA ALA A 187 -0.90 -8.89 0.45
C ALA A 187 -1.63 -7.57 0.71
N TYR A 188 -1.75 -6.74 -0.33
CA TYR A 188 -2.55 -5.53 -0.34
C TYR A 188 -3.90 -5.85 -0.94
N VAL A 189 -4.98 -5.45 -0.31
CA VAL A 189 -6.31 -5.96 -0.67
C VAL A 189 -7.40 -4.90 -0.64
N ILE A 190 -8.37 -5.09 -1.52
CA ILE A 190 -9.63 -4.35 -1.49
C ILE A 190 -10.76 -5.35 -1.74
N PHE A 191 -11.65 -5.55 -0.77
CA PHE A 191 -12.72 -6.53 -0.89
C PHE A 191 -13.98 -6.13 -0.13
N CYS A 192 -15.11 -6.75 -0.47
CA CYS A 192 -16.38 -6.52 0.23
C CYS A 192 -16.44 -7.29 1.54
N ASP A 193 -16.74 -6.59 2.63
CA ASP A 193 -16.71 -7.08 4.00
C ASP A 193 -18.12 -7.14 4.59
N ALA A 194 -18.95 -8.01 4.03
CA ALA A 194 -20.31 -8.26 4.47
C ALA A 194 -20.80 -9.65 4.10
N LYS A 195 -21.83 -10.10 4.85
CA LYS A 195 -22.68 -11.20 4.42
C LYS A 195 -23.40 -10.77 3.14
N GLY A 196 -23.24 -11.54 2.06
CA GLY A 196 -23.84 -11.27 0.75
C GLY A 196 -22.89 -10.73 -0.31
N CYS A 197 -21.58 -10.59 -0.04
CA CYS A 197 -20.55 -10.30 -1.05
C CYS A 197 -20.25 -11.51 -1.97
N TYR A 198 -20.66 -12.71 -1.55
CA TYR A 198 -20.41 -13.97 -2.22
C TYR A 198 -21.74 -14.74 -2.32
N LYS A 199 -21.92 -15.48 -3.41
CA LYS A 199 -22.96 -16.53 -3.53
C LYS A 199 -22.49 -17.84 -2.91
#